data_AF-A0A1V5WH45-F1
#
_entry.id   AF-A0A1V5WH45-F1
#
_cell.length_a   1.000
_cell.length_b   1.000
_cell.length_c   1.000
_cell.angle_alpha   90.00
_cell.angle_beta   90.00
_cell.angle_gamma   90.00
#
_symmetry.space_group_name_H-M   'P 1'
#
loop_
_entity.id
_entity.type
_entity.pdbx_description
1 polymer ?
#
loop_
_entity_poly.entity_id
_entity_poly.type
_entity_poly.pdbx_seq_one_letter_code
_entity_poly.pdbx_strand_id
1 'polypeptide(L)'
;MRSTRSRLIWFIVLQVVALIIYPPAFFSRAPQAAVLPPVLLVLLALTLLGMNTGTLALASGRTALNLIQGINIVVRLIMFFPNLKGSGAWDVALMLAHLVGMGLSWFCMMKLEQLPLAELSFRPDSLDQV
;
A
#
# COMPACT_ATOMS: atom_id res chain seq x y z
N MET A 1 10.33 -19.28 -2.96
CA MET A 1 10.00 -18.92 -1.56
C MET A 1 10.46 -17.50 -1.18
N ARG A 2 11.64 -16.99 -1.58
CA ARG A 2 11.95 -15.54 -1.66
C ARG A 2 10.94 -14.70 -2.47
N SER A 3 10.22 -15.35 -3.39
CA SER A 3 9.33 -14.76 -4.39
C SER A 3 8.03 -14.18 -3.85
N THR A 4 7.54 -14.62 -2.68
CA THR A 4 6.27 -14.14 -2.11
C THR A 4 6.47 -12.80 -1.40
N ARG A 5 7.61 -12.69 -0.70
CA ARG A 5 8.05 -11.50 0.02
C ARG A 5 8.40 -10.33 -0.91
N SER A 6 9.14 -10.62 -1.97
CA SER A 6 9.43 -9.65 -3.04
C SER A 6 8.17 -9.23 -3.79
N ARG A 7 7.19 -10.15 -3.98
CA ARG A 7 5.88 -9.82 -4.55
C ARG A 7 5.07 -8.85 -3.69
N LEU A 8 5.05 -9.04 -2.37
CA LEU A 8 4.33 -8.14 -1.45
C LEU A 8 4.94 -6.74 -1.41
N ILE A 9 6.27 -6.64 -1.36
CA ILE A 9 6.95 -5.34 -1.45
C ILE A 9 6.65 -4.68 -2.81
N TRP A 10 6.68 -5.46 -3.91
CA TRP A 10 6.31 -4.96 -5.23
C TRP A 10 4.85 -4.47 -5.31
N PHE A 11 3.89 -5.18 -4.71
CA PHE A 11 2.49 -4.78 -4.71
C PHE A 11 2.20 -3.56 -3.83
N ILE A 12 3.02 -3.33 -2.80
CA ILE A 12 2.91 -2.13 -1.96
C ILE A 12 3.57 -0.94 -2.67
N VAL A 13 4.72 -1.13 -3.33
CA VAL A 13 5.33 -0.11 -4.19
C VAL A 13 4.39 0.25 -5.36
N LEU A 14 3.64 -0.72 -5.89
CA LEU A 14 2.65 -0.48 -6.95
C LEU A 14 1.58 0.54 -6.56
N GLN A 15 1.33 0.76 -5.26
CA GLN A 15 0.33 1.73 -4.81
C GLN A 15 0.78 3.18 -4.98
N VAL A 16 2.11 3.41 -5.05
CA VAL A 16 2.71 4.71 -5.38
C VAL A 16 2.58 5.03 -6.87
N VAL A 17 2.39 4.02 -7.73
CA VAL A 17 2.19 4.22 -9.18
C VAL A 17 0.92 5.04 -9.47
N ALA A 18 -0.04 5.10 -8.54
CA ALA A 18 -1.19 5.99 -8.65
C ALA A 18 -0.79 7.47 -8.82
N LEU A 19 0.32 7.90 -8.21
CA LEU A 19 0.89 9.25 -8.34
C LEU A 19 1.40 9.53 -9.78
N ILE A 20 1.80 8.49 -10.50
CA ILE A 20 2.27 8.55 -11.89
C ILE A 20 1.08 8.51 -12.87
N ILE A 21 0.00 7.82 -12.51
CA ILE A 21 -1.15 7.59 -13.39
C ILE A 21 -2.14 8.77 -13.37
N TYR A 22 -2.28 9.50 -12.25
CA TYR A 22 -3.29 10.55 -12.17
C TYR A 22 -2.92 11.80 -12.99
N PRO A 23 -3.87 12.35 -13.79
CA PRO A 23 -3.63 13.56 -14.55
C PRO A 23 -3.37 14.75 -13.62
N PRO A 24 -2.48 15.70 -13.95
CA PRO A 24 -2.13 16.83 -13.07
C PRO A 24 -3.33 17.63 -12.54
N ALA A 25 -4.39 17.76 -13.35
CA ALA A 25 -5.63 18.44 -12.98
C ALA A 25 -6.40 17.76 -11.83
N PHE A 26 -6.18 16.47 -11.59
CA PHE A 26 -6.77 15.73 -10.47
C PHE A 26 -6.24 16.23 -9.12
N PHE A 27 -4.96 16.59 -9.04
CA PHE A 27 -4.36 17.08 -7.79
C PHE A 27 -4.91 18.43 -7.35
N SER A 28 -5.45 19.24 -8.28
CA SER A 28 -6.16 20.48 -7.93
C SER A 28 -7.52 20.22 -7.28
N ARG A 29 -8.17 19.10 -7.61
CA ARG A 29 -9.49 18.71 -7.06
C ARG A 29 -9.38 17.88 -5.79
N ALA A 30 -8.31 17.08 -5.69
CA ALA A 30 -8.02 16.25 -4.54
C ALA A 30 -6.55 16.42 -4.12
N PRO A 31 -6.20 17.50 -3.39
CA PRO A 31 -4.82 17.73 -2.92
C PRO A 31 -4.28 16.57 -2.08
N GLN A 32 -5.17 15.86 -1.37
CA GLN A 32 -4.84 14.68 -0.60
C GLN A 32 -4.20 13.57 -1.46
N ALA A 33 -4.51 13.49 -2.76
CA ALA A 33 -3.90 12.54 -3.68
C ALA A 33 -2.40 12.80 -3.93
N ALA A 34 -1.93 14.03 -3.71
CA ALA A 34 -0.52 14.38 -3.86
C ALA A 34 0.29 14.07 -2.59
N VAL A 35 -0.34 14.20 -1.41
CA VAL A 35 0.33 14.08 -0.10
C VAL A 35 0.28 12.65 0.44
N LEU A 36 -0.84 11.94 0.25
CA LEU A 36 -1.04 10.61 0.83
C LEU A 36 -0.06 9.56 0.31
N PRO A 37 0.20 9.42 -1.01
CA PRO A 37 1.09 8.36 -1.46
C PRO A 37 2.53 8.49 -0.94
N PRO A 38 3.15 9.71 -0.90
CA PRO A 38 4.44 9.90 -0.24
C PRO A 38 4.41 9.55 1.25
N VAL A 39 3.35 9.95 1.98
CA VAL A 39 3.19 9.62 3.41
C VAL A 39 3.10 8.12 3.63
N LEU A 40 2.29 7.41 2.84
CA LEU A 40 2.16 5.96 2.91
C LEU A 40 3.48 5.25 2.57
N LEU A 41 4.27 5.79 1.64
CA LEU A 41 5.60 5.27 1.33
C LEU A 41 6.58 5.46 2.49
N VAL A 42 6.56 6.61 3.17
CA VAL A 42 7.37 6.83 4.37
C VAL A 42 6.95 5.88 5.49
N LEU A 43 5.65 5.74 5.76
CA LEU A 43 5.14 4.81 6.78
C LEU A 43 5.52 3.36 6.48
N LEU A 44 5.47 2.97 5.20
CA LEU A 44 5.93 1.67 4.75
C LEU A 44 7.42 1.49 5.03
N ALA A 45 8.25 2.45 4.61
CA ALA A 45 9.70 2.38 4.81
C ALA A 45 10.05 2.27 6.29
N LEU A 46 9.40 3.05 7.16
CA LEU A 46 9.59 2.98 8.61
C LEU A 46 9.13 1.64 9.19
N THR A 47 8.01 1.10 8.71
CA THR A 47 7.50 -0.22 9.16
C THR A 47 8.49 -1.32 8.79
N LEU A 48 8.96 -1.34 7.54
CA LEU A 48 9.93 -2.32 7.07
C LEU A 48 11.28 -2.18 7.79
N LEU A 49 11.74 -0.95 8.01
CA LEU A 49 12.96 -0.67 8.76
C LEU A 49 12.83 -1.16 10.20
N GLY A 50 11.73 -0.85 10.89
CA GLY A 50 11.47 -1.27 12.26
C GLY A 50 11.41 -2.79 12.42
N MET A 51 10.81 -3.48 11.44
CA MET A 51 10.82 -4.94 11.38
C MET A 51 12.22 -5.51 11.15
N ASN A 52 13.04 -4.83 10.33
CA ASN A 52 14.41 -5.26 10.03
C ASN A 52 15.37 -5.03 11.21
N THR A 53 15.23 -3.91 11.93
CA THR A 53 16.05 -3.58 13.10
C THR A 53 15.58 -4.28 14.38
N GLY A 54 14.43 -4.96 14.34
CA GLY A 54 13.83 -5.62 15.51
C GLY A 54 13.18 -4.67 16.52
N THR A 55 13.11 -3.36 16.21
CA THR A 55 12.41 -2.37 17.03
C THR A 55 10.89 -2.52 16.94
N LEU A 56 10.38 -3.13 15.87
CA LEU A 56 8.97 -3.47 15.70
C LEU A 56 8.80 -4.98 15.62
N ALA A 57 8.01 -5.55 16.54
CA ALA A 57 7.66 -6.97 16.50
C ALA A 57 6.98 -7.32 15.17
N LEU A 58 7.24 -8.51 14.63
CA LEU A 58 6.73 -8.93 13.32
C LEU A 58 5.19 -8.92 13.25
N ALA A 59 4.52 -9.28 14.35
CA ALA A 59 3.07 -9.18 14.46
C ALA A 59 2.57 -7.73 14.33
N SER A 60 3.23 -6.79 15.02
CA SER A 60 2.94 -5.35 14.93
C SER A 60 3.27 -4.78 13.56
N GLY A 61 4.36 -5.24 12.93
CA GLY A 61 4.73 -4.89 11.56
C GLY A 61 3.68 -5.33 10.56
N ARG A 62 3.16 -6.57 10.68
CA ARG A 62 2.04 -7.06 9.88
C ARG A 62 0.80 -6.17 10.04
N THR A 63 0.44 -5.84 11.27
CA THR A 63 -0.70 -4.96 11.55
C THR A 63 -0.50 -3.57 10.94
N ALA A 64 0.70 -2.99 11.04
CA ALA A 64 1.03 -1.69 10.46
C ALA A 64 0.96 -1.71 8.92
N LEU A 65 1.46 -2.77 8.28
CA LEU A 65 1.33 -2.96 6.84
C LEU A 65 -0.14 -3.05 6.42
N ASN A 66 -0.97 -3.80 7.14
CA ASN A 66 -2.42 -3.87 6.89
C ASN A 66 -3.12 -2.51 7.11
N LEU A 67 -2.70 -1.74 8.11
CA LEU A 67 -3.22 -0.38 8.33
C LEU A 67 -2.93 0.54 7.14
N ILE A 68 -1.70 0.52 6.61
CA ILE A 68 -1.30 1.29 5.42
C ILE A 68 -2.20 0.92 4.23
N GLN A 69 -2.50 -0.37 4.04
CA GLN A 69 -3.43 -0.84 3.00
C GLN A 69 -4.86 -0.36 3.23
N GLY A 70 -5.35 -0.44 4.46
CA GLY A 70 -6.67 0.04 4.85
C GLY A 70 -6.83 1.55 4.58
N ILE A 71 -5.83 2.36 4.93
CA ILE A 71 -5.81 3.79 4.64
C ILE A 71 -5.87 4.04 3.13
N ASN A 72 -5.09 3.31 2.32
CA ASN A 72 -5.13 3.44 0.86
C ASN A 72 -6.53 3.16 0.29
N ILE A 73 -7.25 2.14 0.80
CA ILE A 73 -8.62 1.84 0.39
C ILE A 73 -9.58 2.97 0.79
N VAL A 74 -9.56 3.40 2.05
CA VAL A 74 -10.44 4.46 2.56
C VAL A 74 -10.26 5.76 1.76
N VAL A 75 -9.01 6.14 1.51
CA VAL A 75 -8.68 7.32 0.70
C VAL A 75 -9.22 7.21 -0.72
N ARG A 76 -9.09 6.04 -1.34
CA ARG A 76 -9.65 5.80 -2.68
C ARG A 76 -11.17 5.90 -2.67
N LEU A 77 -11.85 5.40 -1.64
CA LEU A 77 -13.30 5.54 -1.49
C LEU A 77 -13.72 7.01 -1.33
N ILE A 78 -13.02 7.78 -0.51
CA ILE A 78 -13.26 9.22 -0.33
C ILE A 78 -13.09 9.97 -1.65
N MET A 79 -12.07 9.63 -2.43
CA MET A 79 -11.79 10.28 -3.72
C MET A 79 -12.64 9.75 -4.88
N PHE A 80 -13.27 8.59 -4.75
CA PHE A 80 -13.96 7.90 -5.85
C PHE A 80 -15.10 8.76 -6.42
N PHE A 81 -16.18 8.93 -5.66
CA PHE A 81 -17.36 9.67 -6.12
C PHE A 81 -17.12 11.13 -6.54
N PRO A 82 -16.39 11.96 -5.77
CA PRO A 82 -16.26 13.38 -6.11
C PRO A 82 -15.45 13.64 -7.39
N ASN A 83 -14.62 12.69 -7.83
CA ASN A 83 -13.77 12.87 -9.00
C ASN A 83 -14.24 12.12 -10.25
N LEU A 84 -15.27 11.26 -10.15
CA LEU A 84 -15.77 10.47 -11.28
C LEU A 84 -16.49 11.28 -12.36
N LYS A 85 -17.01 12.47 -12.02
CA LYS A 85 -17.63 13.39 -12.99
C LYS A 85 -16.72 14.58 -13.25
N GLY A 86 -15.92 14.48 -14.30
CA GLY A 86 -15.18 15.61 -14.86
C GLY A 86 -15.93 16.20 -16.04
N SER A 87 -16.26 17.49 -15.99
CA SER A 87 -16.66 18.29 -17.17
C SER A 87 -17.90 17.79 -17.95
N GLY A 88 -18.74 16.94 -17.34
CA GLY A 88 -19.94 16.38 -17.97
C GLY A 88 -19.83 14.93 -18.45
N ALA A 89 -18.63 14.33 -18.42
CA ALA A 89 -18.43 12.92 -18.75
C ALA A 89 -17.93 12.11 -17.54
N TRP A 90 -18.20 10.81 -17.54
CA TRP A 90 -17.64 9.88 -16.57
C TRP A 90 -16.18 9.58 -16.91
N ASP A 91 -15.28 9.76 -15.95
CA ASP A 91 -13.88 9.36 -16.11
C ASP A 91 -13.74 7.85 -15.82
N VAL A 92 -14.05 7.04 -16.84
CA VAL A 92 -14.02 5.57 -16.76
C VAL A 92 -12.60 5.06 -16.48
N ALA A 93 -11.56 5.75 -16.98
CA ALA A 93 -10.17 5.38 -16.73
C ALA A 93 -9.81 5.56 -15.24
N LEU A 94 -10.18 6.70 -14.65
CA LEU A 94 -10.04 6.96 -13.22
C LEU A 94 -10.82 5.93 -12.39
N MET A 95 -12.06 5.63 -12.79
CA MET A 95 -12.89 4.62 -12.13
C MET A 95 -12.20 3.26 -12.06
N LEU A 96 -11.69 2.76 -13.19
CA LEU A 96 -10.99 1.49 -13.26
C LEU A 96 -9.69 1.52 -12.43
N ALA A 97 -8.92 2.60 -12.48
CA ALA A 97 -7.71 2.75 -11.68
C ALA A 97 -7.99 2.71 -10.17
N HIS A 98 -9.10 3.30 -9.71
CA HIS A 98 -9.53 3.22 -8.33
C HIS A 98 -9.93 1.80 -7.93
N LEU A 99 -10.77 1.13 -8.73
CA LEU A 99 -11.24 -0.23 -8.46
C LEU A 99 -10.09 -1.24 -8.42
N VAL A 100 -9.20 -1.20 -9.42
CA VAL A 100 -8.02 -2.09 -9.47
C VAL A 100 -7.12 -1.86 -8.26
N GLY A 101 -6.87 -0.60 -7.89
CA GLY A 101 -6.02 -0.33 -6.74
C GLY A 101 -6.64 -0.72 -5.40
N MET A 102 -7.97 -0.58 -5.23
CA MET A 102 -8.66 -1.08 -4.04
C MET A 102 -8.61 -2.61 -3.97
N GLY A 103 -8.89 -3.28 -5.09
CA GLY A 103 -8.79 -4.74 -5.19
C GLY A 103 -7.37 -5.26 -4.90
N LEU A 104 -6.35 -4.55 -5.38
CA LEU A 104 -4.96 -4.89 -5.11
C LEU A 104 -4.60 -4.71 -3.63
N SER A 105 -5.03 -3.62 -2.99
CA SER A 105 -4.81 -3.43 -1.54
C SER A 105 -5.51 -4.49 -0.71
N TRP A 106 -6.76 -4.85 -1.06
CA TRP A 106 -7.48 -5.94 -0.41
C TRP A 106 -6.75 -7.27 -0.56
N PHE A 107 -6.30 -7.60 -1.78
CA PHE A 107 -5.52 -8.80 -2.04
C PHE A 107 -4.23 -8.85 -1.23
N CYS A 108 -3.54 -7.71 -1.09
CA CYS A 108 -2.35 -7.60 -0.26
C CYS A 108 -2.64 -7.89 1.20
N MET A 109 -3.73 -7.33 1.76
CA MET A 109 -4.12 -7.57 3.15
C MET A 109 -4.38 -9.07 3.40
N MET A 110 -5.18 -9.70 2.55
CA MET A 110 -5.48 -11.14 2.66
C MET A 110 -4.21 -11.99 2.58
N LYS A 111 -3.28 -11.64 1.68
CA LYS A 111 -2.01 -12.38 1.54
C LYS A 111 -1.09 -12.15 2.72
N LEU A 112 -1.07 -10.95 3.28
CA LEU A 112 -0.27 -10.62 4.45
C LEU A 112 -0.76 -11.37 5.70
N GLU A 113 -2.07 -11.54 5.86
CA GLU A 113 -2.66 -12.30 6.96
C GLU A 113 -2.37 -13.80 6.88
N GLN A 114 -2.35 -14.35 5.66
CA GLN A 114 -2.02 -15.76 5.40
C GLN A 114 -0.54 -16.08 5.62
N LEU A 115 0.34 -15.08 5.65
CA LEU A 115 1.77 -15.31 5.81
C LEU A 115 2.14 -15.62 7.27
N PRO A 116 2.93 -16.69 7.51
CA PRO A 116 3.54 -16.93 8.81
C PRO A 116 4.44 -15.75 9.20
N LEU A 117 4.43 -15.39 10.49
CA LEU A 117 5.24 -14.27 10.99
C LEU A 117 6.74 -14.48 10.76
N ALA A 118 7.23 -15.73 10.79
CA ALA A 118 8.62 -16.05 10.49
C ALA A 118 9.03 -15.60 9.07
N GLU A 119 8.13 -15.68 8.09
CA GLU A 119 8.40 -15.23 6.72
C GLU A 119 8.46 -13.70 6.57
N LEU A 120 7.98 -12.96 7.58
CA LEU A 120 8.09 -11.51 7.67
C LEU A 120 9.44 -11.06 8.29
N SER A 121 10.23 -11.98 8.89
CA SER A 121 11.53 -11.69 9.51
C SER A 121 12.63 -11.43 8.47
N PHE A 122 13.30 -10.28 8.53
CA PHE A 122 14.44 -9.96 7.64
C PHE A 122 15.77 -10.55 8.12
N ARG A 123 15.81 -11.10 9.34
CA ARG A 123 16.98 -11.81 9.86
C ARG A 123 17.10 -13.19 9.23
N PRO A 124 18.29 -13.60 8.76
CA PRO A 124 18.54 -14.99 8.40
C PRO A 124 18.49 -15.85 9.67
N ASP A 125 17.92 -17.07 9.55
CA ASP A 125 17.80 -18.07 10.63
C ASP A 125 19.13 -18.47 11.29
N SER A 126 20.27 -17.95 10.82
CA SER A 126 21.62 -18.29 11.26
C SER A 126 22.06 -17.62 12.57
N LEU A 127 21.23 -16.79 13.21
CA LEU A 127 21.59 -16.11 14.47
C LEU A 127 20.96 -16.72 15.73
N ASP A 128 20.12 -17.75 15.58
CA ASP A 128 19.51 -18.47 16.70
C ASP A 128 20.34 -19.71 17.14
N GLN A 129 21.60 -19.84 16.67
CA GLN A 129 22.52 -20.94 17.02
C GLN A 129 23.72 -20.52 17.89
N VAL A 130 23.65 -19.38 18.58
CA VAL A 130 24.67 -18.98 19.57
C VAL A 130 24.04 -18.72 20.92
#